data_AF-A0AB35V6V4-F1
#
_entry.id   AF-A0AB35V6V4-F1
#
_cell.length_a   1.000
_cell.length_b   1.000
_cell.length_c   1.000
_cell.angle_alpha   90.00
_cell.angle_beta   90.00
_cell.angle_gamma   90.00
#
_symmetry.space_group_name_H-M   'P 1'
#
loop_
_entity.id
_entity.type
_entity.pdbx_description
1 polymer ?
#
loop_
_entity_poly.entity_id
_entity_poly.type
_entity_poly.pdbx_seq_one_letter_code
_entity_poly.pdbx_strand_id
1 'polypeptide(L)'
;MLRVTTLIRAITVTLPLLTGLAHAATPSVLQRPISLDTGTGELFGTLLLPRSDAPVPVVLIIAGSGPTDRDGNNTDGGRNDSMKLLARVLAKHNIASVRYDKRGVGAGPAGPP
;
A
#
# COMPACT_ATOMS: atom_id res chain seq x y z
N MET A 1 12.65 42.93 42.73
CA MET A 1 13.26 41.66 42.28
C MET A 1 12.28 40.50 42.08
N LEU A 2 11.09 40.47 42.70
CA LEU A 2 10.14 39.34 42.61
C LEU A 2 9.15 39.37 41.41
N ARG A 3 9.27 40.32 40.47
CA ARG A 3 8.38 40.44 39.29
C ARG A 3 9.00 39.99 37.96
N VAL A 4 10.32 39.80 37.91
CA VAL A 4 11.05 39.40 36.67
C VAL A 4 11.15 37.88 36.56
N THR A 5 11.22 37.17 37.69
CA THR A 5 11.32 35.70 37.77
C THR A 5 10.03 34.97 37.38
N THR A 6 8.85 35.58 37.56
CA THR A 6 7.56 35.00 37.15
C THR A 6 7.39 35.03 35.63
N LEU A 7 7.93 36.05 34.96
CA LEU A 7 7.90 36.17 33.50
C LEU A 7 8.82 35.14 32.83
N ILE A 8 9.96 34.83 33.45
CA ILE A 8 10.92 33.83 32.96
C ILE A 8 10.36 32.40 33.12
N ARG A 9 9.59 32.13 34.19
CA ARG A 9 8.91 30.82 34.40
C ARG A 9 7.71 30.59 33.49
N ALA A 10 7.01 31.63 33.05
CA ALA A 10 5.92 31.50 32.09
C ALA A 10 6.40 31.16 30.66
N ILE A 11 7.66 31.50 30.33
CA ILE A 11 8.28 31.22 29.02
C ILE A 11 8.86 29.80 28.97
N THR A 12 9.17 29.17 30.11
CA THR A 12 9.75 27.81 30.14
C THR A 12 8.73 26.69 29.97
N VAL A 13 7.42 26.96 30.12
CA VAL A 13 6.35 25.94 30.03
C VAL A 13 5.64 25.94 28.66
N THR A 14 5.78 27.01 27.87
CA THR A 14 5.12 27.11 26.55
C THR A 14 5.98 26.66 25.38
N LEU A 15 7.30 26.55 25.54
CA LEU A 15 8.22 26.21 24.44
C LEU A 15 8.37 24.72 24.06
N PRO A 16 7.98 23.69 24.85
CA PRO A 16 8.03 22.32 24.36
C PRO A 16 6.79 21.94 23.53
N LEU A 17 5.79 22.83 23.36
CA LEU A 17 4.58 22.51 22.60
C LEU A 17 4.77 22.53 21.07
N LEU A 18 5.89 23.05 20.56
CA LEU A 18 6.14 23.16 19.11
C LEU A 18 7.12 22.13 18.52
N THR A 19 7.80 21.33 19.35
CA THR A 19 8.85 20.39 18.90
C THR A 19 8.35 18.99 18.54
N GLY A 20 7.04 18.73 18.62
CA GLY A 20 6.45 17.41 18.39
C GLY A 20 6.12 17.04 16.93
N LEU A 21 6.37 17.91 15.95
CA LEU A 21 6.09 17.60 14.54
C LEU A 21 7.26 16.84 13.88
N ALA A 22 7.69 15.74 14.50
CA ALA A 22 8.36 14.69 13.73
C ALA A 22 7.29 14.03 12.87
N HIS A 23 7.03 14.61 11.70
CA HIS A 23 6.14 14.03 10.71
C HIS A 23 6.78 12.69 10.31
N ALA A 24 6.26 11.59 10.85
CA ALA A 24 6.57 10.27 10.31
C ALA A 24 6.06 10.28 8.87
N ALA A 25 6.97 10.56 7.93
CA ALA A 25 6.65 10.52 6.51
C ALA A 25 6.11 9.13 6.23
N THR A 26 4.81 9.02 5.98
CA THR A 26 4.22 7.75 5.55
C THR A 26 5.06 7.28 4.37
N PRO A 27 5.64 6.07 4.39
CA PRO A 27 6.43 5.60 3.26
C PRO A 27 5.56 5.73 2.01
N SER A 28 5.99 6.56 1.06
CA SER A 28 5.21 6.84 -0.13
C SER A 28 5.18 5.55 -0.95
N VAL A 29 4.05 4.88 -0.98
CA VAL A 29 3.87 3.66 -1.76
C VAL A 29 3.51 4.06 -3.18
N LEU A 30 4.24 3.51 -4.15
CA LEU A 30 4.01 3.78 -5.57
C LEU A 30 3.26 2.60 -6.19
N GLN A 31 2.08 2.87 -6.78
CA GLN A 31 1.27 1.87 -7.47
C GLN A 31 1.36 2.06 -8.98
N ARG A 32 1.62 0.98 -9.73
CA ARG A 32 1.65 0.98 -11.20
C ARG A 32 0.77 -0.14 -11.76
N PRO A 33 -0.04 0.12 -12.81
CA PRO A 33 -0.58 -0.97 -13.60
C PRO A 33 0.56 -1.72 -14.30
N ILE A 34 0.39 -3.02 -14.46
CA ILE A 34 1.29 -3.87 -15.26
C ILE A 34 0.43 -4.77 -16.16
N SER A 35 1.01 -5.23 -17.27
CA SER A 35 0.45 -6.31 -18.06
C SER A 35 1.50 -7.32 -18.48
N LEU A 36 1.06 -8.54 -18.76
CA LEU A 36 1.89 -9.65 -19.19
C LEU A 36 1.19 -10.40 -20.33
N ASP A 37 1.80 -10.39 -21.51
CA ASP A 37 1.40 -11.26 -22.61
C ASP A 37 1.85 -12.70 -22.31
N THR A 38 0.90 -13.64 -22.30
CA THR A 38 1.18 -15.06 -22.09
C THR A 38 1.15 -15.88 -23.38
N GLY A 39 1.05 -15.24 -24.55
CA GLY A 39 0.86 -15.88 -25.87
C GLY A 39 -0.56 -16.37 -26.15
N THR A 40 -1.35 -16.60 -25.09
CA THR A 40 -2.76 -17.02 -25.15
C THR A 40 -3.72 -15.97 -24.60
N GLY A 41 -3.21 -14.78 -24.31
CA GLY A 41 -3.98 -13.67 -23.77
C GLY A 41 -3.12 -12.80 -22.85
N GLU A 42 -3.62 -11.59 -22.58
CA GLU A 42 -2.94 -10.62 -21.74
C GLU A 42 -3.46 -10.71 -20.30
N LEU A 43 -2.58 -10.80 -19.31
CA LEU A 43 -2.92 -10.67 -17.90
C LEU A 43 -2.68 -9.24 -17.43
N PHE A 44 -3.65 -8.66 -16.76
CA PHE A 44 -3.53 -7.33 -16.17
C PHE A 44 -3.27 -7.44 -14.67
N GLY A 45 -2.41 -6.57 -14.16
CA GLY A 45 -2.05 -6.56 -12.76
C GLY A 45 -1.70 -5.19 -12.23
N THR A 46 -1.27 -5.19 -10.98
CA THR A 46 -0.89 -4.02 -10.22
C THR A 46 0.39 -4.34 -9.46
N LEU A 47 1.43 -3.58 -9.75
CA LEU A 47 2.68 -3.57 -9.01
C LEU A 47 2.58 -2.47 -7.94
N LEU A 48 2.85 -2.84 -6.69
CA LEU A 48 2.92 -1.94 -5.56
C LEU A 48 4.35 -1.94 -5.00
N LEU A 49 5.02 -0.79 -5.09
CA LEU A 49 6.41 -0.60 -4.71
C LEU A 49 6.50 0.26 -3.44
N PRO A 50 7.26 -0.16 -2.42
CA PRO A 50 7.72 0.77 -1.40
C PRO A 50 8.70 1.77 -2.02
N ARG A 51 8.80 2.97 -1.45
CA ARG A 51 9.90 3.88 -1.75
C ARG A 51 11.18 3.33 -1.11
N SER A 52 12.12 2.91 -1.95
CA SER A 52 13.42 2.38 -1.55
C SER A 52 14.48 2.81 -2.56
N ASP A 53 15.68 3.15 -2.08
CA ASP A 53 16.83 3.49 -2.91
C ASP A 53 17.64 2.23 -3.31
N ALA A 54 17.26 1.06 -2.79
CA ALA A 54 17.85 -0.23 -3.09
C ALA A 54 16.78 -1.26 -3.54
N PRO A 55 17.16 -2.34 -4.25
CA PRO A 55 16.24 -3.43 -4.56
C PRO A 55 15.56 -4.00 -3.31
N VAL A 56 14.27 -4.30 -3.43
CA VAL A 56 13.45 -4.87 -2.37
C VAL A 56 12.96 -6.26 -2.76
N PRO A 57 12.70 -7.16 -1.81
CA PRO A 57 12.03 -8.42 -2.11
C PRO A 57 10.63 -8.15 -2.70
N VAL A 58 10.18 -9.04 -3.57
CA VAL A 58 8.88 -8.95 -4.24
C VAL A 58 8.06 -10.20 -3.94
N VAL A 59 6.79 -10.02 -3.57
CA VAL A 59 5.83 -11.10 -3.38
C VAL A 59 4.78 -11.07 -4.49
N LEU A 60 4.52 -12.22 -5.12
CA LEU A 60 3.35 -12.42 -5.96
C LEU A 60 2.16 -12.84 -5.09
N ILE A 61 1.08 -12.07 -5.13
CA ILE A 61 -0.16 -12.36 -4.42
C ILE A 61 -1.16 -12.94 -5.43
N ILE A 62 -1.61 -14.16 -5.18
CA ILE A 62 -2.56 -14.90 -6.02
C ILE A 62 -3.94 -14.81 -5.38
N ALA A 63 -4.94 -14.40 -6.17
CA ALA A 63 -6.32 -14.30 -5.69
C ALA A 63 -6.90 -15.67 -5.27
N GLY A 64 -7.82 -15.65 -4.30
CA GLY A 64 -8.50 -16.85 -3.80
C GLY A 64 -9.40 -17.55 -4.84
N SER A 65 -10.12 -18.59 -4.39
CA SER A 65 -11.05 -19.37 -5.23
C SER A 65 -12.22 -18.53 -5.77
N GLY A 66 -12.94 -19.06 -6.77
CA GLY A 66 -14.13 -18.42 -7.36
C GLY A 66 -13.81 -17.16 -8.18
N PRO A 67 -14.82 -16.31 -8.48
CA PRO A 67 -14.66 -15.07 -9.25
C PRO A 67 -14.02 -13.94 -8.42
N THR A 68 -12.94 -14.25 -7.70
CA THR A 68 -12.20 -13.32 -6.86
C THR A 68 -11.21 -12.51 -7.68
N ASP A 69 -11.31 -11.18 -7.64
CA ASP A 69 -10.41 -10.24 -8.32
C ASP A 69 -9.05 -10.10 -7.62
N ARG A 70 -8.13 -9.34 -8.23
CA ARG A 70 -6.78 -9.09 -7.69
C ARG A 70 -6.74 -8.37 -6.34
N ASP A 71 -7.82 -7.69 -5.95
CA ASP A 71 -7.91 -6.94 -4.69
C ASP A 71 -8.55 -7.80 -3.58
N GLY A 72 -9.04 -9.01 -3.91
CA GLY A 72 -9.66 -9.95 -2.97
C GLY A 72 -11.17 -9.80 -2.88
N ASN A 73 -11.79 -9.08 -3.83
CA ASN A 73 -13.24 -8.92 -3.89
C ASN A 73 -13.87 -10.02 -4.75
N ASN A 74 -15.05 -10.46 -4.38
CA ASN A 74 -15.77 -11.55 -5.04
C ASN A 74 -17.25 -11.17 -5.22
N THR A 75 -17.90 -11.59 -6.30
CA THR A 75 -19.32 -11.32 -6.53
C THR A 75 -20.22 -11.95 -5.47
N ASP A 76 -19.87 -13.15 -5.00
CA ASP A 76 -20.64 -13.92 -4.01
C ASP A 76 -20.22 -13.56 -2.58
N GLY A 77 -18.93 -13.22 -2.38
CA GLY A 77 -18.34 -12.91 -1.09
C GLY A 77 -18.27 -11.42 -0.73
N GLY A 78 -18.70 -10.54 -1.64
CA GLY A 78 -18.68 -9.10 -1.46
C GLY A 78 -17.29 -8.46 -1.63
N ARG A 79 -17.18 -7.20 -1.19
CA ARG A 79 -15.98 -6.36 -1.33
C ARG A 79 -15.29 -6.17 0.02
N ASN A 80 -14.08 -6.68 0.18
CA ASN A 80 -13.30 -6.56 1.41
C ASN A 80 -11.86 -6.05 1.21
N ASP A 81 -11.38 -5.94 -0.04
CA ASP A 81 -10.03 -5.47 -0.39
C ASP A 81 -8.89 -6.17 0.40
N SER A 82 -9.09 -7.40 0.88
CA SER A 82 -8.16 -8.10 1.78
C SER A 82 -6.75 -8.23 1.19
N MET A 83 -6.64 -8.62 -0.08
CA MET A 83 -5.36 -8.78 -0.78
C MET A 83 -4.69 -7.42 -1.04
N LYS A 84 -5.49 -6.39 -1.32
CA LYS A 84 -5.01 -5.00 -1.46
C LYS A 84 -4.48 -4.43 -0.14
N LEU A 85 -5.16 -4.72 0.96
CA LEU A 85 -4.73 -4.35 2.31
C LEU A 85 -3.43 -5.05 2.68
N LEU A 86 -3.32 -6.36 2.43
CA LEU A 86 -2.09 -7.13 2.63
C LEU A 86 -0.91 -6.51 1.87
N ALA A 87 -1.09 -6.23 0.58
CA ALA A 87 -0.07 -5.57 -0.24
C ALA A 87 0.39 -4.22 0.34
N ARG A 88 -0.54 -3.40 0.85
CA ARG A 88 -0.20 -2.12 1.50
C ARG A 88 0.62 -2.34 2.78
N VAL A 89 0.30 -3.36 3.56
CA VAL A 89 1.09 -3.71 4.75
C VAL A 89 2.49 -4.19 4.35
N LEU A 90 2.62 -5.08 3.35
CA LEU A 90 3.91 -5.52 2.82
C LEU A 90 4.78 -4.32 2.36
N ALA A 91 4.19 -3.36 1.64
CA ALA A 91 4.90 -2.16 1.23
C ALA A 91 5.37 -1.30 2.42
N LYS A 92 4.59 -1.20 3.50
CA LYS A 92 5.04 -0.54 4.74
C LYS A 92 6.22 -1.24 5.40
N HIS A 93 6.40 -2.54 5.15
CA HIS A 93 7.53 -3.35 5.61
C HIS A 93 8.63 -3.50 4.56
N ASN A 94 8.70 -2.60 3.58
CA ASN A 94 9.71 -2.57 2.52
C ASN A 94 9.73 -3.83 1.63
N ILE A 95 8.57 -4.44 1.41
CA ILE A 95 8.37 -5.57 0.50
C ILE A 95 7.44 -5.11 -0.63
N ALA A 96 7.91 -5.21 -1.87
CA ALA A 96 7.07 -4.97 -3.03
C ALA A 96 6.06 -6.11 -3.24
N SER A 97 4.95 -5.83 -3.91
CA SER A 97 3.97 -6.86 -4.24
C SER A 97 3.42 -6.70 -5.64
N VAL A 98 3.13 -7.84 -6.28
CA VAL A 98 2.39 -7.92 -7.53
C VAL A 98 1.05 -8.61 -7.25
N ARG A 99 -0.04 -8.01 -7.70
CA ARG A 99 -1.38 -8.63 -7.73
C ARG A 99 -1.86 -8.65 -9.18
N TYR A 100 -2.53 -9.71 -9.62
CA TYR A 100 -3.02 -9.79 -11.01
C TYR A 100 -4.45 -10.35 -11.06
N ASP A 101 -5.17 -9.96 -12.11
CA ASP A 101 -6.48 -10.52 -12.40
C ASP A 101 -6.33 -11.91 -13.01
N LYS A 102 -7.07 -12.87 -12.46
CA LYS A 102 -7.19 -14.20 -13.07
C LYS A 102 -7.90 -14.10 -14.41
N ARG A 103 -7.68 -15.08 -15.30
CA ARG A 103 -8.41 -15.17 -16.56
C ARG A 103 -9.92 -15.20 -16.31
N GLY A 104 -10.68 -14.45 -17.11
CA GLY A 104 -12.12 -14.35 -16.98
C GLY A 104 -12.62 -13.63 -15.72
N VAL A 105 -11.75 -12.98 -14.96
CA VAL A 105 -12.11 -12.18 -13.77
C VAL A 105 -11.48 -10.78 -13.89
N GLY A 106 -12.22 -9.75 -13.47
CA GLY A 106 -11.71 -8.36 -13.52
C GLY A 106 -11.48 -7.87 -14.95
N ALA A 107 -10.30 -7.28 -15.19
CA ALA A 107 -9.86 -6.86 -16.53
C ALA A 107 -9.21 -7.99 -17.33
N GLY A 108 -9.00 -9.16 -16.74
CA GLY A 108 -8.41 -10.31 -17.43
C GLY A 108 -9.38 -10.87 -18.48
N PRO A 109 -8.98 -10.99 -19.77
CA PRO A 109 -9.80 -11.64 -20.77
C PRO A 109 -10.06 -13.09 -20.36
N ALA A 110 -11.22 -13.62 -20.78
CA ALA A 110 -11.43 -15.06 -20.74
C ALA A 110 -10.33 -15.72 -21.58
N GLY A 111 -9.69 -16.76 -21.04
CA GLY A 111 -8.71 -17.52 -21.82
C GLY A 111 -9.36 -18.17 -23.04
N PRO A 112 -8.56 -18.64 -24.02
CA PRO A 112 -9.08 -19.47 -25.09
C PRO A 112 -9.80 -20.70 -24.51
N PRO A 113 -10.82 -21.23 -25.21
CA PRO A 113 -11.52 -22.47 -24.82
C PRO A 113 -10.57 -23.67 -24.72
#